data_AF-A0A939ZXB3-F1
#
_entry.id   AF-A0A939ZXB3-F1
#
_cell.length_a   1.000
_cell.length_b   1.000
_cell.length_c   1.000
_cell.angle_alpha   90.00
_cell.angle_beta   90.00
_cell.angle_gamma   90.00
#
_symmetry.space_group_name_H-M   'P 1'
#
loop_
_entity.id
_entity.type
_entity.pdbx_description
1 polymer ?
#
loop_
_entity_poly.entity_id
_entity_poly.type
_entity_poly.pdbx_seq_one_letter_code
_entity_poly.pdbx_strand_id
1 'polypeptide(L)'
;MSNVKHPKCAIRTKANEAKARLVKNNYAEQNAIPKNITAEQQVIYFKMKKMKNEGIALTNPVVQLGDAKTLATLSHEEKQRYIINLCADYIKVKSIIDGEVG
;
A
#
# COMPACT_ATOMS: atom_id res chain seq x y z
N MET A 1 -8.56 -31.73 32.76
CA MET A 1 -9.41 -30.69 32.12
C MET A 1 -8.65 -29.38 32.08
N SER A 2 -8.11 -29.00 30.92
CA SER A 2 -7.32 -27.77 30.74
C SER A 2 -8.05 -26.82 29.79
N ASN A 3 -9.03 -26.09 30.31
CA ASN A 3 -9.63 -24.94 29.62
C ASN A 3 -9.05 -23.66 30.23
N VAL A 4 -7.72 -23.50 30.16
CA VAL A 4 -7.09 -22.23 30.51
C VAL A 4 -7.44 -21.24 29.41
N LYS A 5 -8.47 -20.43 29.63
CA LYS A 5 -8.82 -19.33 28.73
C LYS A 5 -7.64 -18.35 28.75
N HIS A 6 -6.92 -18.22 27.64
CA HIS A 6 -5.86 -17.22 27.49
C HIS A 6 -6.48 -15.89 27.06
N PRO A 7 -6.73 -14.93 27.98
CA PRO A 7 -7.43 -13.68 27.65
C PRO A 7 -6.63 -12.82 26.67
N LYS A 8 -5.30 -12.92 26.69
CA LYS A 8 -4.35 -12.17 25.83
C LYS A 8 -3.71 -13.06 24.76
N CYS A 9 -4.48 -13.93 24.11
CA CYS A 9 -3.98 -14.72 22.98
C CYS A 9 -4.07 -13.90 21.68
N ALA A 10 -2.99 -13.91 20.87
CA ALA A 10 -2.94 -13.24 19.57
C ALA A 10 -4.02 -13.72 18.58
N ILE A 11 -4.48 -14.97 18.71
CA ILE A 11 -5.58 -15.50 17.89
C ILE A 11 -6.90 -14.86 18.32
N ARG A 12 -7.10 -14.65 19.62
CA ARG A 12 -8.32 -14.06 20.19
C ARG A 12 -8.44 -12.57 19.85
N THR A 13 -7.33 -11.83 19.84
CA THR A 13 -7.32 -10.43 19.38
C THR A 13 -7.69 -10.34 17.90
N LYS A 14 -7.07 -11.15 17.04
CA LYS A 14 -7.41 -11.22 15.61
C LYS A 14 -8.88 -11.58 15.37
N ALA A 15 -9.44 -12.53 16.13
CA ALA A 15 -10.84 -12.91 16.03
C ALA A 15 -11.79 -11.78 16.46
N ASN A 16 -11.45 -11.04 17.53
CA ASN A 16 -12.23 -9.89 17.98
C ASN A 16 -12.19 -8.73 16.97
N GLU A 17 -11.03 -8.47 16.37
CA GLU A 17 -10.90 -7.48 15.30
C GLU A 17 -11.75 -7.85 14.08
N ALA A 18 -11.71 -9.13 13.66
CA ALA A 18 -12.55 -9.61 12.56
C ALA A 18 -14.05 -9.45 12.86
N LYS A 19 -14.49 -9.82 14.08
CA LYS A 19 -15.87 -9.64 14.52
C LYS A 19 -16.29 -8.17 14.55
N ALA A 20 -15.41 -7.28 15.02
CA ALA A 20 -15.67 -5.85 15.04
C ALA A 20 -15.81 -5.25 13.63
N ARG A 21 -15.03 -5.73 12.65
CA ARG A 21 -15.16 -5.34 11.24
C ARG A 21 -16.53 -5.73 10.67
N LEU A 22 -16.98 -6.96 10.93
CA LEU A 22 -18.29 -7.45 10.48
C LEU A 22 -19.45 -6.65 11.08
N VAL A 23 -19.42 -6.40 12.39
CA VAL A 23 -20.51 -5.69 13.09
C VAL A 23 -20.61 -4.23 12.65
N LYS A 24 -19.49 -3.57 12.35
CA LYS A 24 -19.47 -2.18 11.91
C LYS A 24 -19.74 -1.98 10.41
N ASN A 25 -19.97 -3.06 9.64
CA ASN A 25 -19.96 -3.05 8.17
C ASN A 25 -18.76 -2.29 7.59
N ASN A 26 -17.67 -2.20 8.37
CA ASN A 26 -16.47 -1.47 7.99
C ASN A 26 -15.53 -2.47 7.32
N TYR A 27 -16.02 -3.04 6.23
CA TYR A 27 -15.15 -3.52 5.17
C TYR A 27 -14.52 -2.24 4.66
N ALA A 28 -13.32 -1.90 5.16
CA ALA A 28 -12.52 -0.85 4.53
C ALA A 28 -12.59 -1.16 3.04
N GLU A 29 -13.18 -0.23 2.26
CA GLU A 29 -13.39 -0.41 0.83
C GLU A 29 -12.11 -1.03 0.30
N GLN A 30 -12.20 -2.29 -0.14
CA GLN A 30 -11.07 -2.90 -0.81
C GLN A 30 -10.92 -2.03 -2.03
N ASN A 31 -9.99 -1.08 -1.97
CA ASN A 31 -9.70 -0.16 -3.06
C ASN A 31 -9.53 -1.06 -4.27
N ALA A 32 -10.54 -1.05 -5.15
CA ALA A 32 -10.64 -2.01 -6.22
C ALA A 32 -9.36 -1.86 -7.02
N ILE A 33 -8.50 -2.88 -6.95
CA ILE A 33 -7.21 -2.83 -7.61
C ILE A 33 -7.50 -2.86 -9.11
N PRO A 34 -7.01 -1.88 -9.89
CA PRO A 34 -7.14 -1.94 -11.34
C PRO A 34 -6.66 -3.30 -11.87
N LYS A 35 -7.41 -3.93 -12.78
CA LYS A 35 -7.13 -5.30 -13.24
C LYS A 35 -5.80 -5.45 -14.01
N ASN A 36 -5.21 -4.35 -14.45
CA ASN A 36 -4.07 -4.31 -15.39
C ASN A 36 -2.77 -3.74 -14.78
N ILE A 37 -2.55 -3.84 -13.46
CA ILE A 37 -1.32 -3.38 -12.80
C ILE A 37 -0.50 -4.52 -12.20
N THR A 38 0.83 -4.39 -12.33
CA THR A 38 1.81 -5.31 -11.74
C THR A 38 1.83 -5.20 -10.21
N ALA A 39 2.42 -6.19 -9.52
CA ALA A 39 2.54 -6.16 -8.07
C ALA A 39 3.29 -4.91 -7.55
N GLU A 40 4.32 -4.46 -8.27
CA GLU A 40 5.08 -3.24 -7.93
C GLU A 40 4.22 -1.97 -8.10
N GLN A 41 3.45 -1.89 -9.19
CA GLN A 41 2.51 -0.81 -9.44
C GLN A 41 1.36 -0.78 -8.42
N GLN A 42 0.92 -1.93 -7.91
CA GLN A 42 -0.09 -2.00 -6.85
C GLN A 42 0.39 -1.32 -5.56
N VAL A 43 1.64 -1.57 -5.16
CA VAL A 43 2.23 -0.92 -3.98
C VAL A 43 2.24 0.60 -4.15
N ILE A 44 2.62 1.08 -5.34
CA ILE A 44 2.60 2.50 -5.68
C ILE A 44 1.18 3.06 -5.66
N TYR A 45 0.20 2.35 -6.25
CA TYR A 45 -1.21 2.74 -6.27
C TYR A 45 -1.77 2.93 -4.86
N PHE A 46 -1.55 1.99 -3.96
CA PHE A 46 -2.03 2.12 -2.58
C PHE A 46 -1.40 3.30 -1.84
N LYS A 47 -0.08 3.51 -2.00
CA LYS A 47 0.59 4.68 -1.42
C LYS A 47 0.02 5.99 -1.97
N MET A 48 -0.14 6.10 -3.29
CA MET A 48 -0.67 7.29 -3.93
C MET A 48 -2.13 7.56 -3.53
N LYS A 49 -2.98 6.52 -3.52
CA LYS A 49 -4.38 6.64 -3.10
C LYS A 49 -4.52 7.07 -1.64
N LYS A 50 -3.68 6.51 -0.76
CA LYS A 50 -3.60 6.94 0.63
C LYS A 50 -3.21 8.42 0.75
N MET A 51 -2.15 8.85 0.05
CA MET A 51 -1.72 10.25 0.05
C MET A 51 -2.80 11.20 -0.49
N LYS A 52 -3.53 10.79 -1.55
CA LYS A 52 -4.66 11.54 -2.09
C LYS A 52 -5.78 11.71 -1.07
N ASN A 53 -6.15 10.63 -0.37
CA ASN A 53 -7.17 10.66 0.69
C ASN A 53 -6.76 11.52 1.88
N GLU A 54 -5.47 11.58 2.20
CA GLU A 54 -4.89 12.40 3.26
C GLU A 54 -4.65 13.86 2.84
N GLY A 55 -4.88 14.21 1.56
CA GLY A 55 -4.64 15.56 1.02
C GLY A 55 -3.15 15.90 0.88
N ILE A 56 -2.26 14.91 0.90
CA ILE A 56 -0.81 15.11 0.82
C ILE A 56 -0.39 15.21 -0.65
N ALA A 57 0.23 16.34 -1.01
CA ALA A 57 0.81 16.52 -2.33
C ALA A 57 2.05 15.64 -2.53
N LEU A 58 2.05 14.88 -3.63
CA LEU A 58 3.23 14.13 -4.07
C LEU A 58 4.13 15.06 -4.90
N THR A 59 5.22 15.54 -4.30
CA THR A 59 6.20 16.45 -4.93
C THR A 59 7.40 15.71 -5.51
N ASN A 60 7.86 14.65 -4.84
CA ASN A 60 8.99 13.84 -5.28
C ASN A 60 8.66 12.34 -5.20
N PRO A 61 8.32 11.70 -6.33
CA PRO A 61 7.97 10.29 -6.38
C PRO A 61 9.06 9.37 -5.83
N VAL A 62 10.33 9.68 -6.08
CA VAL A 62 11.46 8.83 -5.67
C VAL A 62 11.59 8.79 -4.15
N VAL A 63 11.46 9.94 -3.50
CA VAL A 63 11.58 10.05 -2.05
C VAL A 63 10.33 9.54 -1.34
N GLN A 64 9.14 9.79 -1.90
CA GLN A 64 7.87 9.49 -1.24
C GLN A 64 7.36 8.07 -1.51
N LEU A 65 7.69 7.48 -2.66
CA LEU A 65 7.23 6.14 -3.05
C LEU A 65 8.35 5.10 -2.95
N GLY A 66 9.60 5.49 -3.15
CA GLY A 66 10.76 4.61 -3.07
C GLY A 66 10.97 4.05 -1.67
N ASP A 67 11.57 2.86 -1.60
CA ASP A 67 12.02 2.29 -0.34
C ASP A 67 13.44 2.77 -0.03
N ALA A 68 13.57 3.59 1.01
CA ALA A 68 14.84 4.15 1.45
C ALA A 68 15.86 3.08 1.82
N LYS A 69 15.41 1.92 2.34
CA LYS A 69 16.32 0.82 2.69
C LYS A 69 16.92 0.20 1.44
N THR A 70 16.08 -0.05 0.44
CA THR A 70 16.49 -0.60 -0.84
C THR A 70 17.43 0.36 -1.57
N LEU A 71 17.09 1.65 -1.59
CA LEU A 71 17.96 2.68 -2.16
C LEU A 71 19.31 2.82 -1.43
N ALA A 72 19.41 2.45 -0.15
CA ALA A 72 20.67 2.49 0.58
C ALA A 72 21.60 1.31 0.22
N THR A 73 21.03 0.13 -0.02
CA THR A 73 21.79 -1.12 -0.25
C THR A 73 22.22 -1.35 -1.69
N LEU A 74 21.52 -0.78 -2.67
CA LEU A 74 21.82 -0.99 -4.09
C LEU A 74 23.14 -0.33 -4.52
N SER A 75 23.81 -0.90 -5.51
CA SER A 75 24.94 -0.26 -6.18
C SER A 75 24.50 0.96 -7.01
N HIS A 76 25.43 1.77 -7.49
CA HIS A 76 25.09 3.01 -8.19
C HIS A 76 24.24 2.76 -9.45
N GLU A 77 24.58 1.77 -10.26
CA GLU A 77 23.84 1.41 -11.47
C GLU A 77 22.45 0.86 -11.15
N GLU A 78 22.35 0.01 -10.13
CA GLU A 78 21.08 -0.56 -9.70
C GLU A 78 20.15 0.51 -9.11
N LYS A 79 20.69 1.49 -8.38
CA LYS A 79 19.90 2.66 -7.93
C LYS A 79 19.33 3.42 -9.11
N GLN A 80 20.12 3.67 -10.16
CA GLN A 80 19.64 4.36 -11.36
C GLN A 80 18.50 3.57 -12.03
N ARG A 81 18.68 2.25 -12.22
CA ARG A 81 17.63 1.38 -12.79
C ARG A 81 16.37 1.37 -11.94
N TYR A 82 16.51 1.24 -10.62
CA TYR A 82 15.40 1.27 -9.68
C TYR A 82 14.62 2.59 -9.76
N ILE A 83 15.32 3.73 -9.78
CA ILE A 83 14.70 5.06 -9.89
C ILE A 83 13.94 5.19 -11.21
N ILE A 84 14.53 4.75 -12.33
CA ILE A 84 13.89 4.81 -13.65
C ILE A 84 12.60 3.98 -13.66
N ASN A 85 12.65 2.74 -13.16
CA ASN A 85 11.49 1.85 -13.10
C ASN A 85 10.38 2.44 -12.21
N LEU A 86 10.75 2.96 -11.04
CA LEU A 86 9.82 3.58 -10.11
C LEU A 86 9.13 4.81 -10.72
N CYS A 87 9.86 5.65 -11.46
CA CYS A 87 9.28 6.78 -12.18
C CYS A 87 8.34 6.33 -13.31
N ALA A 88 8.70 5.28 -14.05
CA ALA A 88 7.86 4.73 -15.11
C ALA A 88 6.54 4.17 -14.56
N ASP A 89 6.61 3.44 -13.46
CA ASP A 89 5.42 2.90 -12.78
C ASP A 89 4.57 3.99 -12.15
N TYR A 90 5.20 5.01 -11.55
CA TYR A 90 4.50 6.19 -11.04
C TYR A 90 3.64 6.85 -12.12
N ILE A 91 4.19 7.07 -13.32
CA ILE A 91 3.44 7.72 -14.42
C ILE A 91 2.21 6.89 -14.81
N LYS A 92 2.37 5.58 -14.97
CA LYS A 92 1.26 4.66 -15.31
C LYS A 92 0.17 4.64 -14.24
N VAL A 93 0.57 4.59 -12.97
CA VAL A 93 -0.37 4.58 -11.85
C VAL A 93 -1.07 5.93 -11.71
N LYS A 94 -0.35 7.03 -11.92
CA LYS A 94 -0.91 8.38 -11.92
C LYS A 94 -2.00 8.53 -12.97
N SER A 95 -1.77 8.07 -14.21
CA SER A 95 -2.81 8.13 -15.25
C SER A 95 -4.07 7.35 -14.91
N ILE A 96 -3.96 6.27 -14.12
CA ILE A 96 -5.11 5.51 -13.65
C ILE A 96 -5.87 6.30 -12.56
N ILE A 97 -5.15 6.84 -11.58
CA ILE A 97 -5.75 7.60 -10.46
C ILE A 97 -6.39 8.92 -10.93
N ASP A 98 -5.80 9.56 -11.95
CA ASP A 98 -6.35 10.77 -12.57
C ASP A 98 -7.51 10.42 -13.51
N GLY A 99 -7.44 9.28 -14.21
CA GLY A 99 -8.52 8.76 -15.07
C GLY A 99 -9.74 8.23 -14.32
N GLU A 100 -9.61 7.81 -13.06
CA GLU A 100 -10.75 7.50 -12.16
C GLU A 100 -11.61 8.73 -11.82
N VAL A 101 -11.15 9.94 -12.14
CA VAL A 101 -11.85 11.21 -11.85
C VAL A 101 -12.66 11.74 -13.07
N GLY A 102 -12.70 11.00 -14.19
CA GLY A 102 -13.55 11.29 -15.36
C GLY A 102 -14.76 10.38 -15.44
#